data_AF-A0A0E3U9I8-F1
#
_entry.id   AF-A0A0E3U9I8-F1
#
_cell.length_a   1.000
_cell.length_b   1.000
_cell.length_c   1.000
_cell.angle_alpha   90.00
_cell.angle_beta   90.00
_cell.angle_gamma   90.00
#
_symmetry.space_group_name_H-M   'P 1'
#
loop_
_entity.id
_entity.type
_entity.pdbx_description
1 polymer ?
#
loop_
_entity_poly.entity_id
_entity_poly.type
_entity_poly.pdbx_seq_one_letter_code
_entity_poly.pdbx_strand_id
1 'polypeptide(L)'
;MLGIALTCWIAYDLHFNTKWDWGPGAGKLPVEIVQGFMSEAYGDGRGVQAAKDYFTPDAKDRNPLSADRKDGPPIRHDTLGVVAQGLSVAVHHCISAAGDDPALNAVDIFRTKNGRIVERTRIAQPAASDERCAMFATAR
;
A
#
# COMPACT_ATOMS: atom_id res chain seq x y z
N MET A 1 16.95 -12.66 41.75
CA MET A 1 17.74 -11.73 40.91
C MET A 1 17.81 -12.11 39.44
N LEU A 2 17.80 -13.40 39.08
CA LEU A 2 17.72 -13.86 37.67
C LEU A 2 16.52 -13.31 36.88
N GLY A 3 15.35 -13.17 37.51
CA GLY A 3 14.15 -12.63 36.85
C GLY A 3 14.33 -11.20 36.35
N ILE A 4 14.92 -10.31 37.17
CA ILE A 4 15.14 -8.91 36.82
C ILE A 4 16.13 -8.81 35.64
N ALA A 5 17.20 -9.60 35.67
CA ALA A 5 18.19 -9.63 34.58
C ALA A 5 17.56 -10.09 33.25
N LEU A 6 16.69 -11.10 33.27
CA LEU A 6 15.97 -11.57 32.08
C LEU A 6 15.01 -10.50 31.55
N THR A 7 14.22 -9.84 32.41
CA THR A 7 13.34 -8.74 31.96
C THR A 7 14.12 -7.55 31.43
N CYS A 8 15.24 -7.17 32.04
CA CYS A 8 16.08 -6.10 31.51
C CYS A 8 16.71 -6.48 30.17
N TRP A 9 17.10 -7.74 29.98
CA TRP A 9 17.64 -8.21 28.71
C TRP A 9 16.59 -8.26 27.60
N ILE A 10 15.38 -8.75 27.88
CA ILE A 10 14.25 -8.72 26.94
C ILE A 10 13.85 -7.28 26.61
N ALA A 11 13.78 -6.40 27.61
CA ALA A 11 13.47 -4.99 27.39
C ALA A 11 14.56 -4.28 26.58
N TYR A 12 15.83 -4.58 26.83
CA TYR A 12 16.95 -4.07 26.06
C TYR A 12 16.90 -4.59 24.60
N ASP A 13 16.65 -5.88 24.39
CA ASP A 13 16.54 -6.45 23.04
C ASP A 13 15.33 -5.86 22.29
N LEU A 14 14.16 -5.73 22.92
CA LEU A 14 12.99 -5.07 22.32
C LEU A 14 13.23 -3.59 21.99
N HIS A 15 14.02 -2.88 22.80
CA HIS A 15 14.25 -1.44 22.62
C HIS A 15 15.38 -1.12 21.64
N PHE A 16 16.42 -1.97 21.56
CA PHE A 16 17.64 -1.69 20.80
C PHE A 16 17.87 -2.63 19.60
N ASN A 17 17.14 -3.74 19.48
CA ASN A 17 17.24 -4.62 18.31
C ASN A 17 16.39 -4.05 17.15
N THR A 18 17.06 -3.30 16.28
CA THR A 18 16.52 -2.59 15.10
C THR A 18 15.90 -3.51 14.03
N LYS A 19 15.86 -4.82 14.25
CA LYS A 19 15.17 -5.77 13.35
C LYS A 19 13.65 -5.71 13.47
N TRP A 20 13.12 -5.10 14.52
CA TRP A 20 11.69 -4.81 14.62
C TRP A 20 11.37 -3.58 13.76
N ASP A 21 10.91 -3.84 12.55
CA ASP A 21 10.55 -2.80 11.60
C ASP A 21 9.19 -2.20 11.99
N TRP A 22 9.21 -1.14 12.80
CA TRP A 22 8.04 -0.41 13.31
C TRP A 22 7.36 0.45 12.24
N GLY A 23 7.17 -0.09 11.04
CA GLY A 23 6.40 0.57 9.98
C GLY A 23 4.92 0.73 10.37
N PRO A 24 4.18 1.64 9.72
CA PRO A 24 2.77 1.88 10.00
C PRO A 24 1.84 0.67 9.77
N GLY A 25 2.36 -0.42 9.20
CA GLY A 25 1.67 -1.69 9.05
C GLY A 25 2.02 -2.75 10.12
N ALA A 26 2.91 -2.47 11.07
CA ALA A 26 3.23 -3.41 12.15
C ALA A 26 1.98 -3.75 12.97
N GLY A 27 1.70 -5.05 13.12
CA GLY A 27 0.51 -5.55 13.83
C GLY A 27 -0.82 -5.41 13.09
N LYS A 28 -0.82 -4.92 11.84
CA LYS A 28 -2.02 -4.77 11.01
C LYS A 28 -2.24 -5.97 10.09
N LEU A 29 -3.49 -6.16 9.66
CA LEU A 29 -3.86 -7.13 8.64
C LEU A 29 -3.31 -6.69 7.27
N PRO A 30 -3.00 -7.64 6.35
CA PRO A 30 -2.56 -7.33 4.99
C PRO A 30 -3.42 -6.30 4.27
N VAL A 31 -4.75 -6.38 4.44
CA VAL A 31 -5.69 -5.42 3.83
C VAL A 31 -5.52 -4.02 4.39
N GLU A 32 -5.31 -3.87 5.70
CA GLU A 32 -5.12 -2.58 6.36
C GLU A 32 -3.78 -1.93 6.00
N ILE A 33 -2.74 -2.76 5.80
CA ILE A 33 -1.43 -2.30 5.30
C ILE A 33 -1.62 -1.67 3.91
N VAL A 34 -2.30 -2.39 3.01
CA VAL A 34 -2.55 -1.92 1.63
C VAL A 34 -3.47 -0.71 1.62
N GLN A 35 -4.52 -0.69 2.44
CA GLN A 35 -5.40 0.47 2.57
C GLN A 35 -4.66 1.71 3.09
N GLY A 36 -3.76 1.52 4.07
CA GLY A 36 -2.91 2.60 4.56
C GLY A 36 -2.02 3.17 3.46
N PHE A 37 -1.33 2.29 2.72
CA PHE A 37 -0.56 2.69 1.55
C PHE A 37 -1.40 3.47 0.54
N MET A 38 -2.60 2.97 0.20
CA MET A 38 -3.46 3.62 -0.77
C MET A 38 -4.01 4.96 -0.28
N SER A 39 -4.38 5.06 0.99
CA SER A 39 -4.82 6.32 1.59
C SER A 39 -3.72 7.38 1.50
N GLU A 40 -2.48 7.01 1.80
CA GLU A 40 -1.37 7.95 1.76
C GLU A 40 -0.92 8.30 0.33
N ALA A 41 -0.80 7.30 -0.54
CA ALA A 41 -0.36 7.49 -1.92
C ALA A 41 -1.38 8.25 -2.77
N TYR A 42 -2.67 7.90 -2.65
CA TYR A 42 -3.74 8.48 -3.45
C TYR A 42 -4.46 9.62 -2.72
N GLY A 43 -4.90 9.38 -1.48
CA GLY A 43 -5.71 10.33 -0.72
C GLY A 43 -4.91 11.55 -0.26
N ASP A 44 -3.68 11.34 0.22
CA ASP A 44 -2.81 12.43 0.67
C ASP A 44 -1.87 12.93 -0.45
N GLY A 45 -1.80 12.23 -1.59
CA GLY A 45 -0.87 12.54 -2.68
C GLY A 45 0.61 12.37 -2.30
N ARG A 46 0.92 11.59 -1.25
CA ARG A 46 2.28 11.38 -0.73
C ARG A 46 2.87 10.06 -1.24
N GLY A 47 2.88 9.84 -2.56
CA GLY A 47 3.30 8.58 -3.17
C GLY A 47 4.74 8.15 -2.84
N VAL A 48 5.68 9.08 -2.71
CA VAL A 48 7.08 8.77 -2.35
C VAL A 48 7.18 8.34 -0.89
N GLN A 49 6.49 9.08 0.00
CA GLN A 49 6.48 8.77 1.42
C GLN A 49 5.75 7.46 1.71
N ALA A 50 4.57 7.25 1.10
CA ALA A 50 3.81 6.02 1.20
C ALA A 50 4.66 4.78 0.84
N ALA A 51 5.52 4.87 -0.16
CA ALA A 51 6.44 3.76 -0.44
C ALA A 51 7.49 3.54 0.64
N LYS A 52 8.11 4.60 1.16
CA LYS A 52 9.10 4.46 2.23
C LYS A 52 8.48 3.82 3.47
N ASP A 53 7.23 4.17 3.74
CA ASP A 53 6.52 3.75 4.94
C ASP A 53 5.95 2.34 4.82
N TYR A 54 5.38 2.00 3.66
CA TYR A 54 4.68 0.73 3.49
C TYR A 54 5.45 -0.34 2.74
N PHE A 55 6.46 -0.02 1.93
CA PHE A 55 7.25 -1.02 1.20
C PHE A 55 8.50 -1.42 1.98
N THR A 56 8.97 -2.65 1.80
CA THR A 56 10.33 -3.01 2.23
C THR A 56 11.35 -2.37 1.28
N PRO A 57 12.59 -2.08 1.75
CA PRO A 57 13.63 -1.49 0.90
C PRO A 57 13.97 -2.33 -0.34
N ASP A 58 13.76 -3.65 -0.28
CA ASP A 58 13.99 -4.64 -1.34
C ASP A 58 12.71 -5.04 -2.09
N ALA A 59 11.61 -4.30 -1.89
CA ALA A 59 10.33 -4.65 -2.46
C ALA A 59 10.35 -4.64 -4.00
N LYS A 60 9.71 -5.64 -4.59
CA LYS A 60 9.59 -5.79 -6.05
C LYS A 60 8.37 -5.04 -6.54
N ASP A 61 8.51 -3.74 -6.79
CA ASP A 61 7.47 -2.95 -7.45
C ASP A 61 7.65 -3.05 -8.98
N ARG A 62 6.71 -3.71 -9.66
CA ARG A 62 6.73 -3.81 -11.14
C ARG A 62 6.24 -2.55 -11.83
N ASN A 63 5.76 -1.56 -11.08
CA ASN A 63 5.22 -0.33 -11.64
C ASN A 63 5.76 0.93 -10.93
N PRO A 64 7.10 1.12 -10.86
CA PRO A 64 7.71 2.18 -10.05
C PRO A 64 7.52 3.59 -10.62
N LEU A 65 7.08 3.72 -11.88
CA LEU A 65 6.94 5.00 -12.58
C LEU A 65 5.52 5.58 -12.55
N SER A 66 4.55 4.92 -11.91
CA SER A 66 3.17 5.42 -11.91
C SER A 66 3.00 6.72 -11.13
N ALA A 67 1.95 7.46 -11.46
CA ALA A 67 1.56 8.70 -10.79
C ALA A 67 1.52 8.56 -9.26
N ASP A 68 0.99 7.44 -8.74
CA ASP A 68 0.91 7.13 -7.31
C ASP A 68 2.26 6.88 -6.61
N ARG A 69 3.37 6.88 -7.37
CA ARG A 69 4.72 6.77 -6.84
C ARG A 69 5.42 8.13 -6.71
N LYS A 70 4.77 9.20 -7.15
CA LYS A 70 5.26 10.58 -7.09
C LYS A 70 4.46 11.33 -6.03
N ASP A 71 5.10 12.31 -5.39
CA ASP A 71 4.38 13.24 -4.54
C ASP A 71 3.69 14.30 -5.40
N GLY A 72 2.49 14.70 -5.02
CA GLY A 72 1.67 15.60 -5.80
C GLY A 72 0.32 15.89 -5.16
N PRO A 73 -0.63 16.47 -5.92
CA PRO A 73 -2.00 16.61 -5.45
C PRO A 73 -2.64 15.22 -5.26
N PRO A 74 -3.63 15.10 -4.35
CA PRO A 74 -4.43 13.89 -4.22
C PRO A 74 -4.95 13.38 -5.56
N ILE A 75 -4.76 12.09 -5.80
CA ILE A 75 -5.26 11.40 -6.99
C ILE A 75 -6.57 10.74 -6.62
N ARG A 76 -7.65 11.16 -7.27
CA ARG A 76 -8.94 10.50 -7.08
C ARG A 76 -8.83 9.03 -7.50
N HIS A 77 -9.27 8.15 -6.62
CA HIS A 77 -9.39 6.74 -6.91
C HIS A 77 -10.66 6.18 -6.24
N ASP A 78 -11.30 5.24 -6.90
CA ASP A 78 -12.51 4.58 -6.42
C ASP A 78 -12.24 3.07 -6.32
N THR A 79 -12.26 2.53 -5.10
CA THR A 79 -12.04 1.09 -4.87
C THR A 79 -13.31 0.31 -5.22
N LEU A 80 -13.23 -0.46 -6.30
CA LEU A 80 -14.33 -1.29 -6.79
C LEU A 80 -14.40 -2.62 -6.05
N GLY A 81 -13.27 -3.18 -5.62
CA GLY A 81 -13.26 -4.45 -4.91
C GLY A 81 -11.92 -4.75 -4.28
N VAL A 82 -11.96 -5.54 -3.21
CA VAL A 82 -10.77 -6.03 -2.51
C VAL A 82 -10.93 -7.52 -2.27
N VAL A 83 -9.93 -8.29 -2.66
CA VAL A 83 -9.84 -9.73 -2.37
C VAL A 83 -8.55 -9.96 -1.60
N ALA A 84 -8.67 -10.50 -0.38
CA ALA A 84 -7.54 -10.85 0.45
C ALA A 84 -7.47 -12.36 0.64
N GLN A 85 -6.30 -12.95 0.43
CA GLN A 85 -6.02 -14.35 0.69
C GLN A 85 -4.66 -14.48 1.37
N GLY A 86 -4.67 -14.89 2.65
CA GLY A 86 -3.46 -14.98 3.45
C GLY A 86 -2.73 -13.63 3.49
N LEU A 87 -1.51 -13.57 2.94
CA LEU A 87 -0.68 -12.37 2.89
C LEU A 87 -0.76 -11.60 1.57
N SER A 88 -1.61 -12.05 0.64
CA SER A 88 -1.81 -11.41 -0.66
C SER A 88 -3.12 -10.63 -0.68
N VAL A 89 -3.10 -9.45 -1.27
CA VAL A 89 -4.27 -8.57 -1.42
C VAL A 89 -4.33 -8.08 -2.85
N ALA A 90 -5.45 -8.33 -3.52
CA ALA A 90 -5.75 -7.75 -4.82
C ALA A 90 -6.78 -6.63 -4.63
N VAL A 91 -6.47 -5.45 -5.15
CA VAL A 91 -7.35 -4.28 -5.15
C VAL A 91 -7.73 -3.97 -6.57
N HIS A 92 -9.02 -4.07 -6.87
CA HIS A 92 -9.61 -3.55 -8.08
C HIS A 92 -10.05 -2.11 -7.83
N HIS A 93 -9.47 -1.17 -8.54
CA HIS A 93 -9.80 0.24 -8.41
C HIS A 93 -9.75 0.97 -9.74
N CYS A 94 -10.50 2.06 -9.78
CA CYS A 94 -10.44 3.03 -10.84
C CYS A 94 -9.61 4.22 -10.37
N ILE A 95 -8.64 4.63 -11.19
CA ILE A 95 -7.75 5.76 -10.93
C ILE A 95 -8.12 6.84 -11.94
N SER A 96 -8.50 8.02 -11.47
CA SER A 96 -8.78 9.16 -12.35
C SER A 96 -7.51 9.67 -13.03
N ALA A 97 -7.68 10.43 -14.11
CA ALA A 97 -6.56 11.09 -14.76
C ALA A 97 -5.80 11.98 -13.77
N ALA A 98 -4.47 11.95 -13.85
CA ALA A 98 -3.57 12.69 -12.96
C ALA A 98 -2.45 13.34 -13.76
N GLY A 99 -2.50 14.67 -13.92
CA GLY A 99 -1.57 15.38 -14.80
C GLY A 99 -1.71 14.90 -16.25
N ASP A 100 -0.61 14.42 -16.83
CA ASP A 100 -0.58 13.88 -18.19
C ASP A 100 -0.97 12.39 -18.26
N ASP A 101 -1.14 11.72 -17.12
CA ASP A 101 -1.50 10.30 -17.07
C ASP A 101 -3.02 10.13 -17.25
N PRO A 102 -3.48 9.27 -18.19
CA PRO A 102 -4.91 9.04 -18.42
C PRO A 102 -5.53 8.24 -17.28
N ALA A 103 -6.87 8.28 -17.20
CA ALA A 103 -7.62 7.45 -16.27
C ALA A 103 -7.39 5.95 -16.53
N LEU A 104 -7.29 5.15 -15.47
CA LEU A 104 -6.99 3.72 -15.53
C LEU A 104 -8.00 2.90 -14.74
N ASN A 105 -8.38 1.76 -15.29
CA ASN A 105 -9.01 0.68 -14.53
C ASN A 105 -7.92 -0.34 -14.21
N ALA A 106 -7.56 -0.45 -12.93
CA ALA A 106 -6.39 -1.18 -12.48
C ALA A 106 -6.75 -2.27 -11.46
N VAL A 107 -6.02 -3.37 -11.53
CA VAL A 107 -5.95 -4.38 -10.49
C VAL A 107 -4.52 -4.40 -9.97
N ASP A 108 -4.35 -3.95 -8.73
CA ASP A 108 -3.09 -4.02 -8.03
C ASP A 108 -3.06 -5.24 -7.13
N ILE A 109 -2.06 -6.08 -7.33
CA ILE A 109 -1.82 -7.27 -6.52
C ILE A 109 -0.61 -7.00 -5.64
N PHE A 110 -0.85 -7.00 -4.33
CA PHE A 110 0.14 -6.77 -3.30
C PHE A 110 0.44 -8.07 -2.57
N ARG A 111 1.72 -8.27 -2.25
CA ARG A 111 2.15 -9.28 -1.28
C ARG A 111 2.73 -8.57 -0.08
N THR A 112 2.30 -8.98 1.11
CA THR A 112 2.75 -8.39 2.37
C THR A 112 3.57 -9.39 3.19
N LYS A 113 4.42 -8.86 4.07
CA LYS A 113 5.17 -9.63 5.05
C LYS A 113 5.60 -8.69 6.18
N ASN A 114 5.46 -9.13 7.43
CA ASN A 114 5.92 -8.40 8.62
C ASN A 114 5.45 -6.92 8.65
N GLY A 115 4.19 -6.66 8.28
CA GLY A 115 3.66 -5.29 8.30
C GLY A 115 4.03 -4.42 7.10
N ARG A 116 4.72 -4.94 6.08
CA ARG A 116 5.11 -4.19 4.88
C ARG A 116 4.76 -4.91 3.58
N ILE A 117 4.72 -4.17 2.48
CA ILE A 117 4.56 -4.65 1.11
C ILE A 117 5.94 -5.07 0.59
N VAL A 118 6.05 -6.31 0.15
CA VAL A 118 7.29 -6.88 -0.42
C VAL A 118 7.24 -6.98 -1.94
N GLU A 119 6.05 -6.90 -2.52
CA GLU A 119 5.87 -6.99 -3.97
C GLU A 119 4.54 -6.34 -4.37
N ARG A 120 4.57 -5.67 -5.52
CA ARG A 120 3.40 -5.13 -6.19
C ARG A 120 3.46 -5.45 -7.67
N THR A 121 2.36 -5.95 -8.20
CA THR A 121 2.12 -6.06 -9.64
C THR A 121 0.84 -5.33 -9.99
N ARG A 122 0.92 -4.41 -10.95
CA ARG A 122 -0.24 -3.73 -11.50
C ARG A 122 -0.61 -4.34 -12.84
N ILE A 123 -1.89 -4.61 -13.03
CA ILE A 123 -2.48 -4.88 -14.34
C ILE A 123 -3.48 -3.76 -14.59
N ALA A 124 -3.22 -2.91 -15.58
CA ALA A 124 -4.06 -1.76 -15.87
C ALA A 124 -4.46 -1.72 -17.34
N GLN A 125 -5.67 -1.24 -17.58
CA GLN A 125 -6.17 -0.90 -18.90
C GLN A 125 -6.67 0.55 -18.90
N PRO A 126 -6.59 1.26 -20.03
CA PRO A 126 -7.17 2.59 -20.15
C PRO A 126 -8.64 2.55 -19.74
N ALA A 127 -9.03 3.41 -18.79
CA ALA A 127 -10.43 3.63 -18.53
C ALA A 127 -10.96 4.46 -19.68
N ALA A 128 -11.88 3.88 -20.46
CA ALA A 128 -12.32 4.52 -21.69
C ALA A 128 -13.25 5.75 -21.46
N SER A 129 -13.50 6.13 -20.20
CA SER A 129 -13.85 7.48 -19.71
C SER A 129 -13.80 7.50 -18.17
N ASP A 130 -13.58 8.67 -17.55
CA ASP A 130 -13.74 8.84 -16.08
C ASP A 130 -15.17 8.49 -15.62
N GLU A 131 -16.18 8.65 -16.49
CA GLU A 131 -17.55 8.21 -16.23
C GLU A 131 -17.68 6.69 -16.10
N ARG A 132 -16.87 5.90 -16.82
CA ARG A 132 -16.86 4.44 -16.63
C ARG A 132 -16.30 4.06 -15.27
N CYS A 133 -15.32 4.81 -14.78
CA CYS A 133 -14.85 4.68 -13.39
C CYS A 133 -15.99 4.95 -12.39
N ALA A 134 -16.76 6.01 -12.61
CA ALA A 134 -17.94 6.32 -11.79
C ALA A 134 -19.05 5.26 -11.91
N MET A 135 -19.28 4.70 -13.10
CA MET A 135 -20.32 3.70 -13.34
C MET A 135 -20.04 2.37 -12.62
N PHE A 136 -18.79 1.91 -12.61
CA PHE A 136 -18.42 0.70 -11.84
C PHE A 136 -18.49 0.92 -10.32
N ALA A 137 -18.24 2.14 -9.84
CA ALA A 137 -18.34 2.46 -8.42
C ALA A 137 -19.79 2.51 -7.91
N THR A 138 -20.75 2.84 -8.79
CA THR A 138 -22.17 3.05 -8.44
C THR A 138 -23.04 1.80 -8.63
N ALA A 139 -22.55 0.74 -9.27
CA ALA A 139 -23.32 -0.48 -9.54
C ALA A 139 -23.46 -1.43 -8.32
N ARG A 140 -23.41 -0.90 -7.09
CA ARG A 140 -23.53 -1.62 -5.83
C ARG A 140 -24.75 -1.18 -5.03
#